data_AF-A0A953WTD3-F1
#
_entry.id   AF-A0A953WTD3-F1
#
_cell.length_a   1.000
_cell.length_b   1.000
_cell.length_c   1.000
_cell.angle_alpha   90.00
_cell.angle_beta   90.00
_cell.angle_gamma   90.00
#
_symmetry.space_group_name_H-M   'P 1'
#
loop_
_entity.id
_entity.type
_entity.pdbx_description
1 polymer ?
#
loop_
_entity_poly.entity_id
_entity_poly.type
_entity_poly.pdbx_seq_one_letter_code
_entity_poly.pdbx_strand_id
1 'polypeptide(L)'
;MDSSNDNAHSPVTSLDLLMELQGEQNAFRFLIRALGALLATAAVVAVGSVLYFYFQLQGLRAEYARQAQLNQVNLRIVAGEASRQRESTQAQLVAIREENEAARREAELSRELQQAGSARQIAGYKDQAVAIARDHILGKPMNEVTSQVVSMVLRTDESGSVSLLTEPERILMQAALDDWGGQVESSVVRNSFQELLDEHGDLSDQAIGAAGLAMLEYRKANANSLSWNRGCSTVVDYVNQAAARDLNAPMLLLWKGQCLRKRGDALLAYRAFSQATKLMDQDPQDITLEQSQLAHHGVGTTLIALAAQNQLPEGQDRGVALQEALGELKIAAKVRADRGATRVGVAYTEENMGFIYILEEDWPAALSHTEAIDQILPLAWNLTVRNIAARENEKALKRSGASRAAVEEMQKIQKDTAMVLSLMDCGQIDKAELMRLLPEKYSTDVDELAAHCLAESGGI
;
A
#
# COMPACT_ATOMS: atom_id res chain seq x y z
N MET A 1 59.55 -113.67 34.41
CA MET A 1 58.93 -114.25 33.20
C MET A 1 57.70 -113.42 32.89
N ASP A 2 57.47 -113.26 31.59
CA ASP A 2 56.76 -112.19 30.88
C ASP A 2 55.22 -112.16 30.96
N SER A 3 54.70 -111.07 30.39
CA SER A 3 53.37 -110.86 29.78
C SER A 3 52.23 -110.48 30.74
N SER A 4 51.33 -109.54 30.44
CA SER A 4 51.00 -108.85 29.19
C SER A 4 50.25 -107.54 29.51
N ASN A 5 50.63 -106.48 28.82
CA ASN A 5 49.99 -105.17 28.82
C ASN A 5 49.50 -104.98 27.39
N ASP A 6 48.22 -104.76 27.12
CA ASP A 6 47.79 -104.17 25.84
C ASP A 6 46.40 -103.54 25.90
N ASN A 7 46.36 -102.32 25.38
CA ASN A 7 45.26 -101.37 25.30
C ASN A 7 44.09 -101.90 24.46
N ALA A 8 42.92 -102.11 25.08
CA ALA A 8 41.67 -102.23 24.34
C ALA A 8 41.07 -100.84 24.10
N HIS A 9 41.56 -100.16 23.06
CA HIS A 9 40.76 -99.14 22.38
C HIS A 9 39.45 -99.80 21.94
N SER A 10 38.33 -99.40 22.57
CA SER A 10 37.01 -99.85 22.14
C SER A 10 36.82 -99.50 20.67
N PRO A 11 36.48 -100.48 19.81
CA PRO A 11 36.45 -100.26 18.37
C PRO A 11 35.32 -99.30 18.05
N VAL A 12 35.68 -98.12 17.51
CA VAL A 12 34.73 -97.21 16.87
C VAL A 12 33.98 -98.01 15.83
N THR A 13 32.68 -98.21 16.04
CA THR A 13 31.88 -99.02 15.12
C THR A 13 31.44 -98.17 13.94
N SER A 14 31.15 -98.80 12.80
CA SER A 14 30.58 -98.11 11.64
C SER A 14 29.25 -97.41 11.97
N LEU A 15 28.56 -97.85 13.02
CA LEU A 15 27.34 -97.23 13.55
C LEU A 15 27.64 -95.92 14.29
N ASP A 16 28.71 -95.85 15.09
CA ASP A 16 29.14 -94.64 15.79
C ASP A 16 29.57 -93.55 14.80
N LEU A 17 30.33 -93.92 13.77
CA LEU A 17 30.72 -93.01 12.67
C LEU A 17 29.50 -92.49 11.89
N LEU A 18 28.47 -93.31 11.67
CA LEU A 18 27.24 -92.90 11.00
C LEU A 18 26.37 -91.99 11.88
N MET A 19 26.30 -92.24 13.18
CA MET A 19 25.59 -91.39 14.14
C MET A 19 26.28 -90.02 14.31
N GLU A 20 27.61 -89.98 14.32
CA GLU A 20 28.38 -88.74 14.41
C GLU A 20 28.30 -87.95 13.09
N LEU A 21 28.36 -88.62 11.92
CA LEU A 21 28.08 -88.00 10.62
C LEU A 21 26.64 -87.47 10.50
N GLN A 22 25.63 -88.18 11.03
CA GLN A 22 24.26 -87.67 11.08
C GLN A 22 24.11 -86.50 12.07
N GLY A 23 24.81 -86.53 13.20
CA GLY A 23 24.88 -85.44 14.17
C GLY A 23 25.49 -84.18 13.56
N GLU A 24 26.63 -84.30 12.89
CA GLU A 24 27.31 -83.21 12.19
C GLU A 24 26.49 -82.69 11.01
N GLN A 25 25.84 -83.55 10.23
CA GLN A 25 24.96 -83.11 9.14
C GLN A 25 23.73 -82.35 9.65
N ASN A 26 23.16 -82.73 10.79
CA ASN A 26 22.04 -82.01 11.40
C ASN A 26 22.49 -80.67 12.01
N ALA A 27 23.65 -80.63 12.65
CA ALA A 27 24.25 -79.40 13.16
C ALA A 27 24.60 -78.43 12.01
N PHE A 28 25.14 -78.95 10.90
CA PHE A 28 25.43 -78.16 9.70
C PHE A 28 24.17 -77.61 9.05
N ARG A 29 23.10 -78.42 8.92
CA ARG A 29 21.79 -77.94 8.43
C ARG A 29 21.19 -76.88 9.34
N PHE A 30 21.35 -77.02 10.66
CA PHE A 30 20.89 -76.01 11.62
C PHE A 30 21.69 -74.70 11.47
N LEU A 31 23.01 -74.78 11.35
CA LEU A 31 23.89 -73.62 11.12
C LEU A 31 23.57 -72.91 9.81
N ILE A 32 23.33 -73.65 8.72
CA ILE A 32 22.92 -73.04 7.43
C ILE A 32 21.56 -72.34 7.57
N ARG A 33 20.59 -72.95 8.26
CA ARG A 33 19.28 -72.32 8.49
C ARG A 33 19.39 -71.08 9.38
N ALA A 34 20.20 -71.13 10.43
CA ALA A 34 20.47 -69.99 11.32
C ALA A 34 21.19 -68.85 10.58
N LEU A 35 22.18 -69.16 9.76
CA LEU A 35 22.86 -68.19 8.90
C LEU A 35 21.89 -67.57 7.89
N GLY A 36 21.04 -68.38 7.26
CA GLY A 36 19.98 -67.91 6.36
C GLY A 36 18.98 -66.99 7.05
N ALA A 37 18.56 -67.31 8.27
CA ALA A 37 17.67 -66.47 9.07
C ALA A 37 18.33 -65.14 9.49
N LEU A 38 19.61 -65.17 9.88
CA LEU A 38 20.39 -63.96 10.17
C LEU A 38 20.55 -63.08 8.94
N LEU A 39 20.86 -63.66 7.78
CA LEU A 39 20.96 -62.94 6.51
C LEU A 39 19.63 -62.33 6.08
N ALA A 40 18.52 -63.08 6.21
CA ALA A 40 17.19 -62.56 5.92
C ALA A 40 16.81 -61.40 6.86
N THR A 41 17.11 -61.53 8.15
CA THR A 41 16.84 -60.46 9.14
C THR A 41 17.69 -59.22 8.85
N ALA A 42 18.98 -59.40 8.55
CA ALA A 42 19.87 -58.31 8.15
C ALA A 42 19.39 -57.61 6.88
N ALA A 43 18.90 -58.37 5.89
CA ALA A 43 18.33 -57.81 4.67
C ALA A 43 17.06 -56.98 4.93
N VAL A 44 16.15 -57.46 5.79
CA VAL A 44 14.94 -56.71 6.18
C VAL A 44 15.29 -55.43 6.92
N VAL A 45 16.24 -55.48 7.87
CA VAL A 45 16.71 -54.30 8.60
C VAL A 45 17.38 -53.29 7.66
N ALA A 46 18.19 -53.76 6.70
CA ALA A 46 18.83 -52.90 5.71
C ALA A 46 17.80 -52.21 4.80
N VAL A 47 16.83 -52.96 4.26
CA VAL A 47 15.76 -52.40 3.42
C VAL A 47 14.88 -51.42 4.21
N GLY A 48 14.49 -51.78 5.44
CA GLY A 48 13.73 -50.90 6.33
C GLY A 48 14.47 -49.61 6.66
N SER A 49 15.79 -49.71 6.91
CA SER A 49 16.63 -48.54 7.17
C SER A 49 16.76 -47.64 5.95
N VAL A 50 16.98 -48.20 4.75
CA VAL A 50 17.05 -47.42 3.50
C VAL A 50 15.74 -46.69 3.22
N LEU A 51 14.59 -47.35 3.39
CA LEU A 51 13.28 -46.72 3.23
C LEU A 51 13.06 -45.60 4.26
N TYR A 52 13.39 -45.85 5.52
CA TYR A 52 13.30 -44.84 6.58
C TYR A 52 14.18 -43.61 6.30
N PHE A 53 15.46 -43.82 5.95
CA PHE A 53 16.38 -42.74 5.59
C PHE A 53 15.91 -42.01 4.32
N TYR A 54 15.36 -42.71 3.34
CA TYR A 54 14.81 -42.10 2.13
C TYR A 54 13.65 -41.14 2.46
N PHE A 55 12.68 -41.57 3.27
CA PHE A 55 11.57 -40.71 3.69
C PHE A 55 12.03 -39.54 4.57
N GLN A 56 12.94 -39.76 5.53
CA GLN A 56 13.53 -38.71 6.35
C GLN A 56 14.30 -37.68 5.51
N LEU A 57 15.10 -38.11 4.53
CA LEU A 57 15.83 -37.24 3.61
C LEU A 57 14.89 -36.45 2.68
N GLN A 58 13.78 -37.05 2.23
CA GLN A 58 12.75 -36.32 1.49
C GLN A 58 12.05 -35.26 2.35
N GLY A 59 11.73 -35.59 3.61
CA GLY A 59 11.18 -34.64 4.59
C GLY A 59 12.12 -33.46 4.83
N LEU A 60 13.40 -33.74 5.12
CA LEU A 60 14.44 -32.73 5.31
C LEU A 60 14.63 -31.87 4.06
N ARG A 61 14.66 -32.45 2.86
CA ARG A 61 14.75 -31.67 1.60
C ARG A 61 13.57 -30.74 1.41
N ALA A 62 12.36 -31.20 1.69
CA ALA A 62 11.15 -30.37 1.59
C ALA A 62 11.17 -29.23 2.63
N GLU A 63 11.65 -29.52 3.85
CA GLU A 63 11.76 -28.53 4.92
C GLU A 63 12.85 -27.49 4.63
N TYR A 64 14.03 -27.91 4.15
CA TYR A 64 15.07 -27.00 3.69
C TYR A 64 14.62 -26.14 2.49
N ALA A 65 13.91 -26.73 1.53
CA ALA A 65 13.35 -25.98 0.41
C ALA A 65 12.34 -24.92 0.88
N ARG A 66 11.47 -25.29 1.83
CA ARG A 66 10.51 -24.37 2.45
C ARG A 66 11.21 -23.26 3.24
N GLN A 67 12.22 -23.57 4.05
CA GLN A 67 13.00 -22.58 4.78
C GLN A 67 13.76 -21.64 3.84
N ALA A 68 14.37 -22.17 2.77
CA ALA A 68 15.04 -21.35 1.77
C ALA A 68 14.05 -20.40 1.07
N GLN A 69 12.85 -20.88 0.75
CA GLN A 69 11.80 -20.07 0.15
C GLN A 69 11.29 -18.98 1.11
N LEU A 70 11.07 -19.30 2.39
CA LEU A 70 10.71 -18.33 3.42
C LEU A 70 11.80 -17.27 3.60
N ASN A 71 13.07 -17.68 3.64
CA ASN A 71 14.20 -16.76 3.74
C ASN A 71 14.28 -15.81 2.52
N GLN A 72 14.07 -16.34 1.30
CA GLN A 72 14.01 -15.51 0.10
C GLN A 72 12.88 -14.48 0.16
N VAL A 73 11.70 -14.88 0.63
CA VAL A 73 10.57 -13.96 0.77
C VAL A 73 10.80 -12.92 1.87
N ASN A 74 11.34 -13.32 3.02
CA ASN A 74 11.69 -12.39 4.09
C ASN A 74 12.71 -11.34 3.62
N LEU A 75 13.74 -11.75 2.89
CA LEU A 75 14.70 -10.81 2.29
C LEU A 75 14.03 -9.83 1.32
N ARG A 76 13.02 -10.30 0.57
CA ARG A 76 12.26 -9.48 -0.37
C ARG A 76 11.38 -8.46 0.35
N ILE A 77 10.73 -8.86 1.45
CA ILE A 77 9.92 -7.97 2.30
C ILE A 77 10.80 -6.90 2.95
N VAL A 78 11.95 -7.30 3.52
CA VAL A 78 12.92 -6.39 4.16
C VAL A 78 13.51 -5.40 3.15
N ALA A 79 13.90 -5.87 1.96
CA ALA A 79 14.34 -4.99 0.87
C ALA A 79 13.23 -4.02 0.44
N GLY A 80 11.98 -4.48 0.48
CA GLY A 80 10.81 -3.67 0.26
C GLY A 80 10.64 -2.56 1.29
N GLU A 81 10.77 -2.87 2.58
CA GLU A 81 10.73 -1.89 3.67
C GLU A 81 11.80 -0.81 3.54
N ALA A 82 13.03 -1.20 3.22
CA ALA A 82 14.11 -0.24 2.94
C ALA A 82 13.77 0.67 1.74
N SER A 83 13.11 0.13 0.72
CA SER A 83 12.67 0.89 -0.46
C SER A 83 11.52 1.85 -0.12
N ARG A 84 10.60 1.45 0.75
CA ARG A 84 9.53 2.32 1.29
C ARG A 84 10.09 3.47 2.12
N GLN A 85 11.10 3.21 2.95
CA GLN A 85 11.78 4.26 3.71
C GLN A 85 12.46 5.28 2.78
N ARG A 86 13.14 4.81 1.73
CA ARG A 86 13.73 5.70 0.71
C ARG A 86 12.68 6.56 0.01
N GLU A 87 11.54 5.98 -0.37
CA GLU A 87 10.43 6.75 -0.94
C GLU A 87 9.89 7.79 0.05
N SER A 88 9.77 7.46 1.34
CA SER A 88 9.38 8.42 2.37
C SER A 88 10.36 9.60 2.47
N THR A 89 11.67 9.35 2.46
CA THR A 89 12.67 10.42 2.41
C THR A 89 12.59 11.22 1.11
N GLN A 90 12.39 10.54 -0.02
CA GLN A 90 12.25 11.21 -1.32
C GLN A 90 11.03 12.14 -1.35
N ALA A 91 9.89 11.72 -0.81
CA ALA A 91 8.69 12.54 -0.75
C ALA A 91 8.92 13.84 0.05
N GLN A 92 9.70 13.77 1.14
CA GLN A 92 10.11 14.97 1.90
C GLN A 92 11.03 15.89 1.07
N LEU A 93 11.97 15.32 0.31
CA LEU A 93 12.86 16.10 -0.56
C LEU A 93 12.09 16.78 -1.71
N VAL A 94 11.08 16.11 -2.26
CA VAL A 94 10.18 16.68 -3.28
C VAL A 94 9.45 17.90 -2.72
N ALA A 95 8.88 17.80 -1.52
CA ALA A 95 8.21 18.93 -0.88
C ALA A 95 9.15 20.13 -0.68
N ILE A 96 10.38 19.89 -0.18
CA ILE A 96 11.41 20.92 -0.03
C ILE A 96 11.79 21.54 -1.39
N ARG A 97 11.87 20.73 -2.45
CA ARG A 97 12.20 21.21 -3.78
C ARG A 97 11.08 22.07 -4.37
N GLU A 98 9.83 21.64 -4.23
CA GLU A 98 8.65 22.40 -4.66
C GLU A 98 8.61 23.77 -3.97
N GLU A 99 8.89 23.82 -2.66
CA GLU A 99 9.02 25.07 -1.89
C GLU A 99 10.16 25.97 -2.42
N ASN A 100 11.34 25.39 -2.68
CA ASN A 100 12.49 26.14 -3.19
C ASN A 100 12.27 26.65 -4.63
N GLU A 101 11.60 25.88 -5.49
CA GLU A 101 11.26 26.30 -6.85
C GLU A 101 10.19 27.40 -6.85
N ALA A 102 9.24 27.36 -5.92
CA ALA A 102 8.32 28.48 -5.68
C ALA A 102 9.08 29.74 -5.24
N ALA A 103 9.97 29.64 -4.25
CA ALA A 103 10.78 30.77 -3.79
C ALA A 103 11.67 31.35 -4.90
N ARG A 104 12.18 30.52 -5.82
CA ARG A 104 12.95 31.00 -6.99
C ARG A 104 12.09 31.79 -7.98
N ARG A 105 10.84 31.37 -8.22
CA ARG A 105 9.90 32.12 -9.06
C ARG A 105 9.59 33.49 -8.45
N GLU A 106 9.69 33.61 -7.14
CA GLU A 106 9.44 34.83 -6.38
C GLU A 106 10.73 35.63 -6.07
N ALA A 107 11.87 35.29 -6.67
CA ALA A 107 13.13 35.98 -6.41
C ALA A 107 13.09 37.47 -6.81
N GLU A 108 12.29 37.83 -7.82
CA GLU A 108 12.07 39.22 -8.21
C GLU A 108 11.26 39.97 -7.15
N LEU A 109 10.17 39.36 -6.67
CA LEU A 109 9.36 39.88 -5.57
C LEU A 109 10.20 40.08 -4.30
N SER A 110 11.09 39.15 -3.96
CA SER A 110 12.01 39.30 -2.81
C SER A 110 12.90 40.55 -2.93
N ARG A 111 13.39 40.88 -4.14
CA ARG A 111 14.18 42.11 -4.36
C ARG A 111 13.33 43.37 -4.27
N GLU A 112 12.10 43.33 -4.78
CA GLU A 112 11.16 44.45 -4.68
C GLU A 112 10.79 44.74 -3.22
N LEU A 113 10.55 43.70 -2.41
CA LEU A 113 10.28 43.82 -0.98
C LEU A 113 11.45 44.47 -0.23
N GLN A 114 12.70 44.11 -0.53
CA GLN A 114 13.88 44.73 0.08
C GLN A 114 14.01 46.23 -0.25
N GLN A 115 13.42 46.68 -1.36
CA GLN A 115 13.44 48.08 -1.79
C GLN A 115 12.22 48.88 -1.29
N ALA A 116 11.17 48.20 -0.80
CA ALA A 116 9.99 48.83 -0.23
C ALA A 116 10.30 49.44 1.15
N GLY A 117 10.77 50.69 1.16
CA GLY A 117 11.22 51.38 2.38
C GLY A 117 10.16 52.21 3.11
N SER A 118 8.93 52.31 2.59
CA SER A 118 7.86 53.14 3.16
C SER A 118 6.54 52.42 3.33
N ALA A 119 5.77 52.78 4.36
CA ALA A 119 4.44 52.23 4.63
C ALA A 119 3.47 52.34 3.42
N ARG A 120 3.60 53.41 2.61
CA ARG A 120 2.79 53.59 1.39
C ARG A 120 3.18 52.65 0.25
N GLN A 121 4.46 52.28 0.12
CA GLN A 121 4.88 51.26 -0.84
C GLN A 121 4.43 49.87 -0.39
N ILE A 122 4.51 49.59 0.91
CA ILE A 122 4.03 48.34 1.51
C ILE A 122 2.52 48.16 1.32
N ALA A 123 1.74 49.24 1.45
CA ALA A 123 0.30 49.23 1.19
C ALA A 123 -0.07 48.69 -0.20
N GLY A 124 0.81 48.86 -1.20
CA GLY A 124 0.61 48.34 -2.56
C GLY A 124 0.62 46.82 -2.65
N TYR A 125 1.17 46.11 -1.66
CA TYR A 125 1.20 44.65 -1.60
C TYR A 125 0.02 44.04 -0.85
N LYS A 126 -0.93 44.86 -0.34
CA LYS A 126 -2.06 44.38 0.46
C LYS A 126 -2.80 43.22 -0.21
N ASP A 127 -3.29 43.42 -1.42
CA ASP A 127 -4.14 42.44 -2.11
C ASP A 127 -3.38 41.15 -2.40
N GLN A 128 -2.10 41.26 -2.76
CA GLN A 128 -1.22 40.11 -2.95
C GLN A 128 -1.00 39.34 -1.64
N ALA A 129 -0.83 40.03 -0.51
CA ALA A 129 -0.63 39.41 0.79
C ALA A 129 -1.89 38.66 1.27
N VAL A 130 -3.07 39.23 1.05
CA VAL A 130 -4.36 38.57 1.33
C VAL A 130 -4.55 37.35 0.42
N ALA A 131 -4.23 37.47 -0.87
CA ALA A 131 -4.30 36.36 -1.81
C ALA A 131 -3.36 35.21 -1.42
N ILE A 132 -2.11 35.51 -1.04
CA ILE A 132 -1.16 34.51 -0.54
C ILE A 132 -1.72 33.76 0.68
N ALA A 133 -2.25 34.48 1.68
CA ALA A 133 -2.81 33.86 2.88
C ALA A 133 -4.03 32.98 2.57
N ARG A 134 -4.88 33.43 1.63
CA ARG A 134 -6.02 32.65 1.14
C ARG A 134 -5.58 31.39 0.37
N ASP A 135 -4.59 31.52 -0.49
CA ASP A 135 -4.06 30.38 -1.26
C ASP A 135 -3.40 29.34 -0.34
N HIS A 136 -2.77 29.79 0.74
CA HIS A 136 -2.21 28.93 1.76
C HIS A 136 -3.22 27.95 2.34
N ILE A 137 -4.36 28.47 2.80
CA ILE A 137 -5.41 27.65 3.39
C ILE A 137 -6.11 26.76 2.35
N LEU A 138 -5.99 27.10 1.06
CA LEU A 138 -6.48 26.32 -0.08
C LEU A 138 -5.44 25.35 -0.64
N GLY A 139 -4.34 25.12 0.09
CA GLY A 139 -3.38 24.06 -0.18
C GLY A 139 -2.18 24.45 -1.04
N LYS A 140 -1.94 25.74 -1.29
CA LYS A 140 -0.68 26.20 -1.87
C LYS A 140 0.31 26.59 -0.77
N PRO A 141 1.39 25.84 -0.54
CA PRO A 141 2.27 26.13 0.59
C PRO A 141 2.88 27.53 0.46
N MET A 142 2.90 28.27 1.59
CA MET A 142 3.72 29.46 1.69
C MET A 142 5.19 29.07 1.79
N ASN A 143 6.06 29.95 1.30
CA ASN A 143 7.51 29.89 1.46
C ASN A 143 8.01 31.18 2.16
N GLU A 144 9.31 31.25 2.44
CA GLU A 144 9.96 32.39 3.09
C GLU A 144 9.69 33.75 2.42
N VAL A 145 9.63 33.83 1.09
CA VAL A 145 9.36 35.09 0.39
C VAL A 145 7.90 35.50 0.57
N THR A 146 6.96 34.60 0.30
CA THR A 146 5.52 34.88 0.50
C THR A 146 5.18 35.22 1.96
N SER A 147 5.81 34.56 2.94
CA SER A 147 5.58 34.85 4.35
C SER A 147 6.12 36.23 4.74
N GLN A 148 7.22 36.69 4.13
CA GLN A 148 7.71 38.05 4.29
C GLN A 148 6.72 39.09 3.75
N VAL A 149 6.07 38.84 2.60
CA VAL A 149 5.02 39.73 2.05
C VAL A 149 3.88 39.88 3.07
N VAL A 150 3.36 38.76 3.57
CA VAL A 150 2.24 38.71 4.53
C VAL A 150 2.62 39.41 5.84
N SER A 151 3.79 39.09 6.38
CA SER A 151 4.32 39.68 7.63
C SER A 151 4.59 41.18 7.51
N MET A 152 5.06 41.66 6.36
CA MET A 152 5.35 43.06 6.14
C MET A 152 4.08 43.91 6.12
N VAL A 153 3.02 43.43 5.45
CA VAL A 153 1.72 44.11 5.40
C VAL A 153 1.06 44.12 6.79
N LEU A 154 1.03 42.98 7.51
CA LEU A 154 0.50 42.90 8.86
C LEU A 154 1.19 43.88 9.82
N ARG A 155 2.53 43.87 9.88
CA ARG A 155 3.28 44.77 10.77
C ARG A 155 3.06 46.25 10.44
N THR A 156 2.93 46.58 9.16
CA THR A 156 2.68 47.96 8.73
C THR A 156 1.31 48.44 9.20
N ASP A 157 0.31 47.58 9.10
CA ASP A 157 -1.03 47.85 9.59
C ASP A 157 -1.06 48.00 11.14
N GLU A 158 -0.45 47.06 11.87
CA GLU A 158 -0.37 47.07 13.34
C GLU A 158 0.37 48.28 13.91
N SER A 159 1.36 48.80 13.18
CA SER A 159 2.10 50.00 13.59
C SER A 159 1.22 51.26 13.66
N GLY A 160 0.00 51.22 13.09
CA GLY A 160 -0.93 52.34 13.02
C GLY A 160 -0.51 53.42 12.02
N SER A 161 0.57 53.19 11.24
CA SER A 161 1.07 54.14 10.25
C SER A 161 0.10 54.32 9.07
N VAL A 162 -0.62 53.25 8.71
CA VAL A 162 -1.70 53.22 7.72
C VAL A 162 -2.66 52.11 8.14
N SER A 163 -3.98 52.36 8.15
CA SER A 163 -4.99 51.29 8.27
C SER A 163 -5.22 50.69 6.89
N LEU A 164 -4.75 49.46 6.70
CA LEU A 164 -4.72 48.72 5.45
C LEU A 164 -5.74 47.57 5.45
N LEU A 165 -5.82 46.84 6.55
CA LEU A 165 -6.55 45.59 6.67
C LEU A 165 -7.86 45.79 7.43
N THR A 166 -8.90 45.14 6.93
CA THR A 166 -10.09 44.82 7.72
C THR A 166 -9.74 43.79 8.79
N GLU A 167 -10.60 43.65 9.79
CA GLU A 167 -10.38 42.67 10.85
C GLU A 167 -10.33 41.22 10.33
N PRO A 168 -11.23 40.78 9.42
CA PRO A 168 -11.13 39.44 8.82
C PRO A 168 -9.83 39.21 8.04
N GLU A 169 -9.36 40.20 7.28
CA GLU A 169 -8.08 40.12 6.57
C GLU A 169 -6.91 39.96 7.55
N ARG A 170 -6.93 40.70 8.67
CA ARG A 170 -5.92 40.56 9.73
C ARG A 170 -5.91 39.16 10.34
N ILE A 171 -7.09 38.64 10.70
CA ILE A 171 -7.24 37.31 11.29
C ILE A 171 -6.75 36.22 10.32
N LEU A 172 -7.15 36.30 9.04
CA LEU A 172 -6.71 35.36 8.00
C LEU A 172 -5.18 35.37 7.85
N MET A 173 -4.59 36.54 7.68
CA MET A 173 -3.15 36.66 7.45
C MET A 173 -2.34 36.20 8.66
N GLN A 174 -2.79 36.52 9.88
CA GLN A 174 -2.14 36.07 11.11
C GLN A 174 -2.24 34.55 11.25
N ALA A 175 -3.42 33.96 11.03
CA ALA A 175 -3.62 32.52 11.08
C ALA A 175 -2.76 31.78 10.04
N ALA A 176 -2.62 32.32 8.83
CA ALA A 176 -1.77 31.73 7.79
C ALA A 176 -0.28 31.77 8.16
N LEU A 177 0.22 32.88 8.74
CA LEU A 177 1.60 32.96 9.23
C LEU A 177 1.86 32.03 10.40
N ASP A 178 0.93 31.94 11.34
CA ASP A 178 1.05 31.05 12.50
C ASP A 178 1.04 29.58 12.07
N ASP A 179 0.16 29.19 11.12
CA ASP A 179 0.15 27.86 10.52
C ASP A 179 1.49 27.55 9.82
N TRP A 180 1.94 28.45 8.93
CA TRP A 180 3.21 28.29 8.22
C TRP A 180 4.42 28.22 9.17
N GLY A 181 4.42 29.03 10.23
CA GLY A 181 5.45 29.07 11.27
C GLY A 181 5.48 27.84 12.19
N GLY A 182 4.64 26.83 11.94
CA GLY A 182 4.63 25.55 12.65
C GLY A 182 3.68 25.48 13.84
N GLN A 183 2.76 26.45 13.99
CA GLN A 183 1.71 26.42 15.03
C GLN A 183 0.45 25.66 14.57
N VAL A 184 0.60 24.68 13.66
CA VAL A 184 -0.48 23.92 12.98
C VAL A 184 -1.45 23.24 13.96
N GLU A 185 -0.98 22.81 15.14
CA GLU A 185 -1.81 22.19 16.18
C GLU A 185 -2.21 23.15 17.31
N SER A 186 -1.88 24.45 17.18
CA SER A 186 -2.24 25.42 18.21
C SER A 186 -3.75 25.68 18.23
N SER A 187 -4.32 25.75 19.43
CA SER A 187 -5.69 26.26 19.60
C SER A 187 -5.85 27.67 19.03
N VAL A 188 -4.76 28.44 18.91
CA VAL A 188 -4.76 29.80 18.38
C VAL A 188 -5.19 29.83 16.91
N VAL A 189 -4.50 29.11 16.03
CA VAL A 189 -4.83 29.06 14.59
C VAL A 189 -6.25 28.56 14.38
N ARG A 190 -6.66 27.52 15.13
CA ARG A 190 -8.04 27.02 15.08
C ARG A 190 -9.05 28.08 15.48
N ASN A 191 -8.82 28.79 16.59
CA ASN A 191 -9.73 29.81 17.08
C ASN A 191 -9.86 30.97 16.09
N SER A 192 -8.77 31.35 15.42
CA SER A 192 -8.81 32.38 14.36
C SER A 192 -9.72 31.96 13.19
N PHE A 193 -9.64 30.71 12.72
CA PHE A 193 -10.55 30.25 11.67
C PHE A 193 -12.00 30.06 12.16
N GLN A 194 -12.19 29.73 13.43
CA GLN A 194 -13.52 29.71 14.03
C GLN A 194 -14.13 31.11 14.10
N GLU A 195 -13.34 32.12 14.50
CA GLU A 195 -13.76 33.51 14.54
C GLU A 195 -14.15 34.02 13.15
N LEU A 196 -13.41 33.65 12.10
CA LEU A 196 -13.80 33.94 10.71
C LEU A 196 -15.09 33.23 10.30
N LEU A 197 -15.31 31.99 10.75
CA LEU A 197 -16.51 31.19 10.44
C LEU A 197 -17.77 31.71 11.15
N ASP A 198 -17.62 32.28 12.35
CA ASP A 198 -18.73 32.72 13.17
C ASP A 198 -19.56 33.82 12.46
N GLU A 199 -20.86 33.87 12.77
CA GLU A 199 -21.89 34.59 11.98
C GLU A 199 -21.73 36.12 11.91
N HIS A 200 -20.67 36.69 12.49
CA HIS A 200 -20.44 38.13 12.57
C HIS A 200 -19.66 38.70 11.37
N GLY A 201 -19.10 37.84 10.51
CA GLY A 201 -18.40 38.23 9.28
C GLY A 201 -19.23 38.11 8.00
N ASP A 202 -18.72 38.67 6.89
CA ASP A 202 -19.33 38.52 5.56
C ASP A 202 -19.27 37.04 5.10
N LEU A 203 -20.17 36.64 4.20
CA LEU A 203 -20.24 35.24 3.73
C LEU A 203 -18.91 34.74 3.16
N SER A 204 -18.14 35.61 2.50
CA SER A 204 -16.81 35.27 1.98
C SER A 204 -15.82 34.91 3.08
N ASP A 205 -15.84 35.65 4.19
CA ASP A 205 -14.93 35.43 5.31
C ASP A 205 -15.30 34.16 6.07
N GLN A 206 -16.60 33.92 6.24
CA GLN A 206 -17.11 32.67 6.80
C GLN A 206 -16.71 31.46 5.95
N ALA A 207 -16.74 31.60 4.63
CA ALA A 207 -16.31 30.53 3.72
C ALA A 207 -14.82 30.21 3.92
N ILE A 208 -13.99 31.24 4.10
CA ILE A 208 -12.56 31.14 4.38
C ILE A 208 -12.30 30.50 5.74
N GLY A 209 -13.04 30.89 6.78
CA GLY A 209 -12.98 30.24 8.10
C GLY A 209 -13.28 28.74 8.01
N ALA A 210 -14.36 28.36 7.29
CA ALA A 210 -14.67 26.96 7.04
C ALA A 210 -13.56 26.22 6.26
N ALA A 211 -12.99 26.85 5.23
CA ALA A 211 -11.88 26.27 4.47
C ALA A 211 -10.63 26.04 5.34
N GLY A 212 -10.26 27.00 6.18
CA GLY A 212 -9.14 26.87 7.13
C GLY A 212 -9.37 25.74 8.14
N LEU A 213 -10.58 25.64 8.70
CA LEU A 213 -10.93 24.52 9.59
C LEU A 213 -10.91 23.17 8.86
N ALA A 214 -11.38 23.09 7.61
CA ALA A 214 -11.29 21.88 6.79
C ALA A 214 -9.84 21.43 6.57
N MET A 215 -8.94 22.38 6.30
CA MET A 215 -7.50 22.11 6.14
C MET A 215 -6.90 21.47 7.40
N LEU A 216 -7.13 22.08 8.56
CA LEU A 216 -6.61 21.59 9.84
C LEU A 216 -7.15 20.19 10.17
N GLU A 217 -8.47 19.98 10.02
CA GLU A 217 -9.09 18.68 10.26
C GLU A 217 -8.60 17.62 9.26
N TYR A 218 -8.35 17.99 8.00
CA TYR A 218 -7.85 17.05 7.01
C TYR A 218 -6.42 16.62 7.32
N ARG A 219 -5.52 17.54 7.68
CA ARG A 219 -4.14 17.20 8.07
C ARG A 219 -4.14 16.22 9.27
N LYS A 220 -4.98 16.51 10.28
CA LYS A 220 -5.17 15.64 11.45
C LYS A 220 -5.76 14.28 11.07
N ALA A 221 -6.78 14.24 10.22
CA ALA A 221 -7.39 13.00 9.76
C ALA A 221 -6.40 12.17 8.93
N ASN A 222 -5.60 12.80 8.07
CA ASN A 222 -4.61 12.15 7.24
C ASN A 222 -3.51 11.47 8.07
N ALA A 223 -3.05 12.11 9.16
CA ALA A 223 -2.15 11.49 10.13
C ALA A 223 -2.77 10.26 10.83
N ASN A 224 -4.10 10.15 10.86
CA ASN A 224 -4.86 9.04 11.43
C ASN A 224 -5.46 8.12 10.35
N SER A 225 -4.82 8.02 9.18
CA SER A 225 -5.25 7.17 8.06
C SER A 225 -6.66 7.47 7.53
N LEU A 226 -7.10 8.72 7.64
CA LEU A 226 -8.37 9.23 7.11
C LEU A 226 -9.62 8.50 7.64
N SER A 227 -9.62 8.12 8.92
CA SER A 227 -10.77 7.47 9.56
C SER A 227 -11.99 8.40 9.67
N TRP A 228 -13.17 7.90 9.27
CA TRP A 228 -14.42 8.68 9.22
C TRP A 228 -14.79 9.37 10.55
N ASN A 229 -14.74 8.61 11.64
CA ASN A 229 -15.08 9.08 12.99
C ASN A 229 -13.92 9.83 13.68
N ARG A 230 -12.75 9.94 13.03
CA ARG A 230 -11.56 10.64 13.56
C ARG A 230 -11.15 11.81 12.66
N GLY A 231 -12.14 12.61 12.24
CA GLY A 231 -11.93 13.89 11.57
C GLY A 231 -12.50 13.97 10.16
N CYS A 232 -12.61 12.86 9.43
CA CYS A 232 -13.07 12.93 8.03
C CYS A 232 -14.53 13.39 7.87
N SER A 233 -15.42 13.04 8.80
CA SER A 233 -16.78 13.61 8.85
C SER A 233 -16.73 15.14 8.98
N THR A 234 -15.96 15.65 9.94
CA THR A 234 -15.76 17.08 10.17
C THR A 234 -15.17 17.81 8.95
N VAL A 235 -14.20 17.20 8.26
CA VAL A 235 -13.65 17.74 7.00
C VAL A 235 -14.77 17.95 5.98
N VAL A 236 -15.60 16.94 5.75
CA VAL A 236 -16.71 17.02 4.79
C VAL A 236 -17.70 18.11 5.18
N ASP A 237 -18.00 18.24 6.48
CA ASP A 237 -18.92 19.26 6.98
C ASP A 237 -18.38 20.68 6.73
N TYR A 238 -17.10 20.95 7.05
CA TYR A 238 -16.51 22.25 6.78
C TYR A 238 -16.38 22.56 5.28
N VAL A 239 -16.03 21.58 4.45
CA VAL A 239 -16.02 21.78 2.99
C VAL A 239 -17.43 22.12 2.47
N ASN A 240 -18.48 21.46 2.99
CA ASN A 240 -19.85 21.80 2.62
C ASN A 240 -20.25 23.21 3.08
N GLN A 241 -19.79 23.64 4.27
CA GLN A 241 -20.03 24.99 4.77
C GLN A 241 -19.34 26.07 3.93
N ALA A 242 -18.12 25.81 3.46
CA ALA A 242 -17.40 26.70 2.54
C ALA A 242 -18.12 26.78 1.19
N ALA A 243 -18.53 25.64 0.62
CA ALA A 243 -19.25 25.57 -0.65
C ALA A 243 -20.63 26.25 -0.58
N ALA A 244 -21.34 26.15 0.54
CA ALA A 244 -22.62 26.82 0.78
C ALA A 244 -22.49 28.36 0.82
N ARG A 245 -21.27 28.87 0.94
CA ARG A 245 -20.90 30.29 0.94
C ARG A 245 -20.07 30.66 -0.30
N ASP A 246 -20.31 29.94 -1.39
CA ASP A 246 -19.71 30.14 -2.72
C ASP A 246 -18.18 29.98 -2.80
N LEU A 247 -17.53 29.38 -1.80
CA LEU A 247 -16.11 29.00 -1.90
C LEU A 247 -15.96 27.58 -2.42
N ASN A 248 -15.79 27.45 -3.73
CA ASN A 248 -15.45 26.20 -4.40
C ASN A 248 -14.01 26.25 -4.87
N ALA A 249 -13.14 25.47 -4.22
CA ALA A 249 -11.73 25.36 -4.59
C ALA A 249 -11.35 23.89 -4.85
N PRO A 250 -10.43 23.61 -5.79
CA PRO A 250 -10.04 22.24 -6.11
C PRO A 250 -9.60 21.45 -4.86
N MET A 251 -8.74 22.00 -4.01
CA MET A 251 -8.21 21.29 -2.85
C MET A 251 -9.29 20.89 -1.82
N LEU A 252 -10.28 21.75 -1.59
CA LEU A 252 -11.41 21.43 -0.70
C LEU A 252 -12.18 20.19 -1.20
N LEU A 253 -12.40 20.12 -2.51
CA LEU A 253 -13.04 18.98 -3.16
C LEU A 253 -12.16 17.73 -3.10
N LEU A 254 -10.84 17.86 -3.23
CA LEU A 254 -9.92 16.73 -3.07
C LEU A 254 -9.96 16.15 -1.65
N TRP A 255 -9.91 16.99 -0.61
CA TRP A 255 -10.02 16.56 0.78
C TRP A 255 -11.34 15.84 1.07
N LYS A 256 -12.45 16.44 0.61
CA LYS A 256 -13.79 15.84 0.68
C LYS A 256 -13.82 14.49 -0.04
N GLY A 257 -13.28 14.41 -1.25
CA GLY A 257 -13.19 13.20 -2.05
C GLY A 257 -12.45 12.07 -1.34
N GLN A 258 -11.28 12.37 -0.75
CA GLN A 258 -10.48 11.38 -0.02
C GLN A 258 -11.24 10.82 1.20
N CYS A 259 -11.89 11.69 1.98
CA CYS A 259 -12.66 11.26 3.15
C CYS A 259 -13.90 10.43 2.77
N LEU A 260 -14.63 10.82 1.72
CA LEU A 260 -15.78 10.07 1.22
C LEU A 260 -15.38 8.70 0.66
N ARG A 261 -14.26 8.64 -0.06
CA ARG A 261 -13.70 7.41 -0.61
C ARG A 261 -13.37 6.41 0.50
N LYS A 262 -12.72 6.86 1.58
CA LYS A 262 -12.38 6.03 2.74
C LYS A 262 -13.61 5.55 3.53
N ARG A 263 -14.68 6.36 3.60
CA ARG A 263 -15.99 5.92 4.12
C ARG A 263 -16.61 4.79 3.28
N GLY A 264 -16.35 4.78 1.98
CA GLY A 264 -16.93 3.84 1.01
C GLY A 264 -17.96 4.48 0.08
N ASP A 265 -18.13 5.80 0.12
CA ASP A 265 -19.09 6.52 -0.74
C ASP A 265 -18.44 6.88 -2.08
N ALA A 266 -18.16 5.86 -2.88
CA ALA A 266 -17.44 6.01 -4.13
C ALA A 266 -18.09 7.03 -5.08
N LEU A 267 -19.43 7.10 -5.13
CA LEU A 267 -20.14 8.01 -6.04
C LEU A 267 -19.97 9.48 -5.64
N LEU A 268 -20.08 9.79 -4.35
CA LEU A 268 -19.90 11.16 -3.86
C LEU A 268 -18.42 11.58 -3.94
N ALA A 269 -17.51 10.63 -3.68
CA ALA A 269 -16.08 10.85 -3.86
C ALA A 269 -15.72 11.13 -5.32
N TYR A 270 -16.21 10.31 -6.26
CA TYR A 270 -16.02 10.50 -7.70
C TYR A 270 -16.50 11.89 -8.13
N ARG A 271 -17.71 12.29 -7.73
CA ARG A 271 -18.25 13.63 -8.03
C ARG A 271 -17.35 14.75 -7.51
N ALA A 272 -16.81 14.61 -6.30
CA ALA A 272 -15.90 15.60 -5.73
C ALA A 272 -14.59 15.68 -6.53
N PHE A 273 -13.96 14.54 -6.83
CA PHE A 273 -12.73 14.52 -7.63
C PHE A 273 -12.94 15.04 -9.06
N SER A 274 -14.00 14.61 -9.75
CA SER A 274 -14.34 15.07 -11.10
C SER A 274 -14.75 16.54 -11.15
N GLN A 275 -15.30 17.09 -10.06
CA GLN A 275 -15.53 18.54 -9.97
C GLN A 275 -14.21 19.29 -9.72
N ALA A 276 -13.30 18.72 -8.93
CA ALA A 276 -11.96 19.29 -8.73
C ALA A 276 -11.19 19.37 -10.05
N THR A 277 -11.17 18.29 -10.86
CA THR A 277 -10.51 18.30 -12.18
C THR A 277 -11.10 19.36 -13.11
N LYS A 278 -12.43 19.52 -13.15
CA LYS A 278 -13.08 20.57 -13.95
C LYS A 278 -12.67 21.99 -13.54
N LEU A 279 -12.50 22.25 -12.24
CA LEU A 279 -12.02 23.54 -11.77
C LEU A 279 -10.54 23.74 -12.13
N MET A 280 -9.73 22.69 -12.06
CA MET A 280 -8.32 22.73 -12.47
C MET A 280 -8.14 23.02 -13.97
N ASP A 281 -9.00 22.46 -14.82
CA ASP A 281 -8.96 22.69 -16.27
C ASP A 281 -9.31 24.14 -16.65
N GLN A 282 -10.05 24.86 -15.78
CA GLN A 282 -10.43 26.25 -16.01
C GLN A 282 -9.27 27.22 -15.74
N ASP A 283 -8.39 26.91 -14.80
CA ASP A 283 -7.19 27.70 -14.51
C ASP A 283 -5.95 26.82 -14.27
N PRO A 284 -5.36 26.25 -15.34
CA PRO A 284 -4.26 25.29 -15.20
C PRO A 284 -2.96 25.88 -14.65
N GLN A 285 -2.78 27.21 -14.73
CA GLN A 285 -1.55 27.87 -14.26
C GLN A 285 -1.48 27.96 -12.73
N ASP A 286 -2.63 27.81 -12.08
CA ASP A 286 -2.79 27.98 -10.64
C ASP A 286 -2.79 26.65 -9.85
N ILE A 287 -2.61 25.52 -10.54
CA ILE A 287 -2.73 24.17 -9.99
C ILE A 287 -1.38 23.59 -9.62
N THR A 288 -1.27 23.04 -8.41
CA THR A 288 -0.07 22.33 -7.99
C THR A 288 -0.03 20.92 -8.58
N LEU A 289 1.18 20.38 -8.79
CA LEU A 289 1.32 18.99 -9.24
C LEU A 289 0.73 18.00 -8.23
N GLU A 290 0.75 18.32 -6.94
CA GLU A 290 0.09 17.52 -5.91
C GLU A 290 -1.43 17.46 -6.11
N GLN A 291 -2.06 18.61 -6.33
CA GLN A 291 -3.48 18.71 -6.59
C GLN A 291 -3.86 17.89 -7.82
N SER A 292 -3.12 18.04 -8.92
CA SER A 292 -3.32 17.24 -10.14
C SER A 292 -3.18 15.74 -9.87
N GLN A 293 -2.12 15.32 -9.18
CA GLN A 293 -1.90 13.91 -8.82
C GLN A 293 -3.08 13.34 -8.03
N LEU A 294 -3.54 14.05 -6.98
CA LEU A 294 -4.64 13.62 -6.12
C LEU A 294 -5.98 13.57 -6.85
N ALA A 295 -6.21 14.52 -7.76
CA ALA A 295 -7.43 14.58 -8.56
C ALA A 295 -7.53 13.36 -9.47
N HIS A 296 -6.52 13.14 -10.32
CA HIS A 296 -6.51 12.03 -11.28
C HIS A 296 -6.50 10.66 -10.57
N HIS A 297 -5.72 10.51 -9.49
CA HIS A 297 -5.74 9.28 -8.68
C HIS A 297 -7.11 9.01 -8.06
N GLY A 298 -7.74 10.06 -7.52
CA GLY A 298 -9.08 10.00 -6.93
C GLY A 298 -10.15 9.62 -7.93
N VAL A 299 -10.16 10.22 -9.12
CA VAL A 299 -11.08 9.85 -10.22
C VAL A 299 -10.88 8.39 -10.60
N GLY A 300 -9.65 7.96 -10.90
CA GLY A 300 -9.37 6.60 -11.33
C GLY A 300 -9.76 5.53 -10.31
N THR A 301 -9.40 5.72 -9.04
CA THR A 301 -9.74 4.74 -7.99
C THR A 301 -11.23 4.68 -7.65
N THR A 302 -11.94 5.81 -7.72
CA THR A 302 -13.38 5.83 -7.46
C THR A 302 -14.18 5.22 -8.61
N LEU A 303 -13.75 5.39 -9.86
CA LEU A 303 -14.34 4.69 -11.02
C LEU A 303 -14.16 3.17 -10.92
N ILE A 304 -12.98 2.69 -10.49
CA ILE A 304 -12.75 1.26 -10.21
C ILE A 304 -13.74 0.76 -9.17
N ALA A 305 -13.88 1.46 -8.04
CA ALA A 305 -14.81 1.07 -6.98
C ALA A 305 -16.28 1.04 -7.48
N LEU A 306 -16.71 2.07 -8.22
CA LEU A 306 -18.06 2.12 -8.77
C LEU A 306 -18.32 0.97 -9.76
N ALA A 307 -17.35 0.67 -10.63
CA ALA A 307 -17.45 -0.44 -11.57
C ALA A 307 -17.47 -1.81 -10.86
N ALA A 308 -16.63 -1.99 -9.83
CA ALA A 308 -16.57 -3.21 -9.04
C ALA A 308 -17.88 -3.51 -8.30
N GLN A 309 -18.52 -2.47 -7.76
CA GLN A 309 -19.77 -2.59 -6.99
C GLN A 309 -21.04 -2.49 -7.86
N ASN A 310 -20.91 -2.36 -9.19
CA ASN A 310 -22.02 -2.10 -10.11
C ASN A 310 -22.85 -0.84 -9.70
N GLN A 311 -22.16 0.21 -9.28
CA GLN A 311 -22.74 1.47 -8.79
C GLN A 311 -22.44 2.66 -9.71
N LEU A 312 -21.97 2.40 -10.94
CA LEU A 312 -21.75 3.45 -11.93
C LEU A 312 -23.04 4.27 -12.14
N PRO A 313 -22.92 5.60 -12.39
CA PRO A 313 -24.05 6.44 -12.78
C PRO A 313 -24.90 5.83 -13.91
N GLU A 314 -26.22 6.06 -13.84
CA GLU A 314 -27.16 5.54 -14.82
C GLU A 314 -26.79 5.96 -16.25
N GLY A 315 -26.76 4.99 -17.17
CA GLY A 315 -26.40 5.21 -18.57
C GLY A 315 -24.89 5.25 -18.85
N GLN A 316 -24.02 5.15 -17.84
CA GLN A 316 -22.58 5.08 -18.05
C GLN A 316 -22.14 3.64 -18.38
N ASP A 317 -21.46 3.49 -19.52
CA ASP A 317 -20.90 2.20 -19.93
C ASP A 317 -19.72 1.80 -19.04
N ARG A 318 -19.70 0.54 -18.60
CA ARG A 318 -18.65 0.01 -17.72
C ARG A 318 -17.28 0.01 -18.40
N GLY A 319 -17.20 -0.36 -19.68
CA GLY A 319 -15.95 -0.37 -20.43
C GLY A 319 -15.37 1.03 -20.57
N VAL A 320 -16.21 2.01 -20.90
CA VAL A 320 -15.81 3.43 -20.97
C VAL A 320 -15.31 3.94 -19.62
N ALA A 321 -16.03 3.63 -18.52
CA ALA A 321 -15.60 4.02 -17.17
C ALA A 321 -14.24 3.41 -16.76
N LEU A 322 -13.98 2.15 -17.15
CA LEU A 322 -12.71 1.48 -16.87
C LEU A 322 -11.55 2.04 -17.73
N GLN A 323 -11.82 2.41 -18.98
CA GLN A 323 -10.85 3.10 -19.84
C GLN A 323 -10.51 4.50 -19.31
N GLU A 324 -11.50 5.25 -18.85
CA GLU A 324 -11.32 6.53 -18.17
C GLU A 324 -10.46 6.32 -16.91
N ALA A 325 -10.81 5.36 -16.06
CA ALA A 325 -10.03 5.05 -14.86
C ALA A 325 -8.56 4.73 -15.16
N LEU A 326 -8.30 3.96 -16.22
CA LEU A 326 -6.94 3.64 -16.65
C LEU A 326 -6.17 4.88 -17.13
N GLY A 327 -6.82 5.76 -17.90
CA GLY A 327 -6.24 7.03 -18.36
C GLY A 327 -5.87 7.93 -17.19
N GLU A 328 -6.79 8.11 -16.25
CA GLU A 328 -6.62 8.91 -15.04
C GLU A 328 -5.47 8.39 -14.17
N LEU A 329 -5.40 7.08 -13.92
CA LEU A 329 -4.28 6.49 -13.16
C LEU A 329 -2.93 6.63 -13.87
N LYS A 330 -2.90 6.58 -15.21
CA LYS A 330 -1.67 6.80 -15.98
C LYS A 330 -1.20 8.24 -15.87
N ILE A 331 -2.12 9.20 -15.92
CA ILE A 331 -1.82 10.62 -15.69
C ILE A 331 -1.30 10.81 -14.26
N ALA A 332 -1.99 10.27 -13.25
CA ALA A 332 -1.56 10.36 -11.86
C ALA A 332 -0.16 9.77 -11.63
N ALA A 333 0.14 8.60 -12.22
CA ALA A 333 1.46 7.97 -12.15
C ALA A 333 2.54 8.84 -12.79
N LYS A 334 2.24 9.44 -13.95
CA LYS A 334 3.13 10.37 -14.64
C LYS A 334 3.38 11.63 -13.82
N VAL A 335 2.33 12.29 -13.33
CA VAL A 335 2.45 13.50 -12.49
C VAL A 335 3.27 13.18 -11.25
N ARG A 336 3.05 12.02 -10.62
CA ARG A 336 3.84 11.59 -9.47
C ARG A 336 5.33 11.42 -9.81
N ALA A 337 5.65 10.89 -10.99
CA ALA A 337 7.04 10.81 -11.47
C ALA A 337 7.61 12.21 -11.77
N ASP A 338 6.84 13.10 -12.40
CA ASP A 338 7.24 14.47 -12.75
C ASP A 338 7.51 15.32 -11.49
N ARG A 339 6.79 15.06 -10.39
CA ARG A 339 7.08 15.60 -9.06
C ARG A 339 8.41 15.11 -8.47
N GLY A 340 8.98 14.03 -9.00
CA GLY A 340 10.24 13.46 -8.56
C GLY A 340 10.11 12.29 -7.58
N ALA A 341 8.96 11.62 -7.53
CA ALA A 341 8.83 10.37 -6.77
C ALA A 341 9.76 9.27 -7.33
N THR A 342 10.14 8.31 -6.48
CA THR A 342 10.90 7.14 -6.95
C THR A 342 9.98 6.19 -7.72
N ARG A 343 10.56 5.14 -8.30
CA ARG A 343 9.78 4.08 -8.94
C ARG A 343 8.82 3.38 -7.96
N VAL A 344 9.17 3.33 -6.66
CA VAL A 344 8.28 2.82 -5.61
C VAL A 344 7.06 3.73 -5.44
N GLY A 345 7.27 5.05 -5.42
CA GLY A 345 6.19 6.03 -5.37
C GLY A 345 5.20 5.85 -6.53
N VAL A 346 5.73 5.73 -7.74
CA VAL A 346 4.91 5.51 -8.94
C VAL A 346 4.15 4.17 -8.86
N ALA A 347 4.78 3.10 -8.35
CA ALA A 347 4.16 1.79 -8.17
C ALA A 347 2.92 1.82 -7.27
N TYR A 348 2.89 2.65 -6.21
CA TYR A 348 1.67 2.84 -5.38
C TYR A 348 0.47 3.41 -6.14
N THR A 349 0.72 4.08 -7.27
CA THR A 349 -0.36 4.53 -8.16
C THR A 349 -0.73 3.43 -9.14
N GLU A 350 0.28 2.85 -9.80
CA GLU A 350 0.09 1.85 -10.85
C GLU A 350 -0.48 0.51 -10.35
N GLU A 351 -0.29 0.13 -9.07
CA GLU A 351 -0.90 -1.08 -8.53
C GLU A 351 -2.43 -1.09 -8.67
N ASN A 352 -3.05 0.10 -8.64
CA ASN A 352 -4.50 0.25 -8.80
C ASN A 352 -4.98 -0.14 -10.21
N MET A 353 -4.11 -0.05 -11.23
CA MET A 353 -4.45 -0.47 -12.59
C MET A 353 -4.69 -1.98 -12.68
N GLY A 354 -4.12 -2.77 -11.76
CA GLY A 354 -4.35 -4.21 -11.69
C GLY A 354 -5.83 -4.56 -11.48
N PHE A 355 -6.57 -3.78 -10.70
CA PHE A 355 -8.00 -3.98 -10.48
C PHE A 355 -8.81 -3.78 -11.75
N ILE A 356 -8.38 -2.87 -12.64
CA ILE A 356 -9.05 -2.66 -13.94
C ILE A 356 -9.00 -3.94 -14.76
N TYR A 357 -7.83 -4.58 -14.88
CA TYR A 357 -7.70 -5.83 -15.63
C TYR A 357 -8.53 -6.98 -15.00
N ILE A 358 -8.68 -7.01 -13.68
CA ILE A 358 -9.61 -7.96 -13.02
C ILE A 358 -11.06 -7.69 -13.42
N LEU A 359 -11.46 -6.42 -13.48
CA LEU A 359 -12.81 -6.01 -13.85
C LEU A 359 -13.09 -6.20 -15.35
N GLU A 360 -12.08 -6.15 -16.20
CA GLU A 360 -12.17 -6.47 -17.63
C GLU A 360 -12.07 -7.98 -17.91
N GLU A 361 -11.77 -8.79 -16.89
CA GLU A 361 -11.49 -10.22 -16.99
C GLU A 361 -10.30 -10.55 -17.92
N ASP A 362 -9.36 -9.61 -18.07
CA ASP A 362 -8.11 -9.78 -18.81
C ASP A 362 -7.00 -10.31 -17.88
N TRP A 363 -7.06 -11.62 -17.63
CA TRP A 363 -6.12 -12.29 -16.72
C TRP A 363 -4.65 -12.22 -17.18
N PRO A 364 -4.32 -12.40 -18.48
CA PRO A 364 -2.96 -12.21 -18.96
C PRO A 364 -2.42 -10.80 -18.69
N ALA A 365 -3.20 -9.75 -18.96
CA ALA A 365 -2.78 -8.39 -18.67
C ALA A 365 -2.60 -8.15 -17.16
N ALA A 366 -3.53 -8.65 -16.34
CA ALA A 366 -3.42 -8.57 -14.87
C ALA A 366 -2.15 -9.24 -14.35
N LEU A 367 -1.83 -10.45 -14.83
CA LEU A 367 -0.62 -11.19 -14.44
C LEU A 367 0.66 -10.49 -14.90
N SER A 368 0.71 -9.99 -16.14
CA SER A 368 1.87 -9.27 -16.65
C SER A 368 2.11 -7.96 -15.89
N HIS A 369 1.06 -7.16 -15.69
CA HIS A 369 1.12 -5.90 -14.96
C HIS A 369 1.58 -6.10 -13.51
N THR A 370 0.92 -7.02 -12.80
CA THR A 370 1.24 -7.25 -11.39
C THR A 370 2.63 -7.82 -11.17
N GLU A 371 3.21 -8.51 -12.17
CA GLU A 371 4.58 -8.99 -12.12
C GLU A 371 5.57 -7.83 -12.17
N ALA A 372 5.35 -6.90 -13.10
CA ALA A 372 6.18 -5.73 -13.24
C ALA A 372 6.19 -4.88 -11.97
N ILE A 373 5.04 -4.79 -11.28
CA ILE A 373 4.96 -4.11 -9.97
C ILE A 373 5.67 -4.90 -8.87
N ASP A 374 5.46 -6.23 -8.79
CA ASP A 374 6.11 -7.09 -7.79
C ASP A 374 7.65 -7.14 -7.94
N GLN A 375 8.18 -6.90 -9.14
CA GLN A 375 9.62 -6.72 -9.38
C GLN A 375 10.19 -5.44 -8.76
N ILE A 376 9.35 -4.41 -8.54
CA ILE A 376 9.73 -3.17 -7.88
C ILE A 376 9.65 -3.34 -6.36
N LEU A 377 8.48 -3.75 -5.88
CA LEU A 377 8.17 -3.89 -4.45
C LEU A 377 6.94 -4.80 -4.29
N PRO A 378 6.96 -5.80 -3.38
CA PRO A 378 5.74 -6.51 -3.00
C PRO A 378 4.76 -5.56 -2.30
N LEU A 379 3.63 -5.31 -2.96
CA LEU A 379 2.52 -4.51 -2.45
C LEU A 379 1.31 -5.40 -2.22
N ALA A 380 0.64 -5.24 -1.08
CA ALA A 380 -0.45 -6.13 -0.68
C ALA A 380 -1.57 -6.15 -1.71
N TRP A 381 -1.99 -4.98 -2.22
CA TRP A 381 -3.08 -4.90 -3.17
C TRP A 381 -2.69 -5.50 -4.52
N ASN A 382 -1.47 -5.21 -5.00
CA ASN A 382 -0.92 -5.84 -6.19
C ASN A 382 -0.89 -7.37 -6.08
N LEU A 383 -0.45 -7.91 -4.93
CA LEU A 383 -0.35 -9.35 -4.71
C LEU A 383 -1.74 -10.01 -4.61
N THR A 384 -2.73 -9.33 -4.01
CA THR A 384 -4.14 -9.77 -4.01
C THR A 384 -4.67 -9.89 -5.43
N VAL A 385 -4.47 -8.85 -6.26
CA VAL A 385 -4.84 -8.86 -7.69
C VAL A 385 -4.13 -10.00 -8.42
N ARG A 386 -2.82 -10.16 -8.23
CA ARG A 386 -2.03 -11.23 -8.87
C ARG A 386 -2.55 -12.61 -8.51
N ASN A 387 -2.93 -12.83 -7.26
CA ASN A 387 -3.48 -14.10 -6.78
C ASN A 387 -4.83 -14.40 -7.44
N ILE A 388 -5.76 -13.44 -7.45
CA ILE A 388 -7.08 -13.57 -8.08
C ILE A 388 -6.93 -13.84 -9.58
N ALA A 389 -6.08 -13.06 -10.27
CA ALA A 389 -5.81 -13.26 -11.69
C ALA A 389 -5.28 -14.67 -11.97
N ALA A 390 -4.36 -15.18 -11.14
CA ALA A 390 -3.83 -16.54 -11.28
C ALA A 390 -4.91 -17.61 -11.04
N ARG A 391 -5.81 -17.42 -10.06
CA ARG A 391 -6.94 -18.33 -9.79
C ARG A 391 -7.90 -18.38 -10.97
N GLU A 392 -8.30 -17.22 -11.50
CA GLU A 392 -9.23 -17.15 -12.63
C GLU A 392 -8.60 -17.65 -13.93
N ASN A 393 -7.34 -17.31 -14.19
CA ASN A 393 -6.63 -17.82 -15.35
C ASN A 393 -6.44 -19.34 -15.29
N GLU A 394 -6.16 -19.92 -14.10
CA GLU A 394 -6.10 -21.37 -13.94
C GLU A 394 -7.42 -22.05 -14.34
N LYS A 395 -8.57 -21.49 -13.89
CA LYS A 395 -9.90 -21.98 -14.27
C LYS A 395 -10.11 -21.88 -15.78
N ALA A 396 -9.73 -20.76 -16.40
CA ALA A 396 -9.83 -20.56 -17.84
C ALA A 396 -8.96 -21.56 -18.64
N LEU A 397 -7.70 -21.75 -18.24
CA LEU A 397 -6.76 -22.70 -18.83
C LEU A 397 -7.24 -24.15 -18.73
N LYS A 398 -7.82 -24.54 -17.58
CA LYS A 398 -8.43 -25.86 -17.41
C LYS A 398 -9.61 -26.07 -18.35
N ARG A 399 -10.48 -25.06 -18.52
CA ARG A 399 -11.64 -25.13 -19.43
C ARG A 399 -11.22 -25.22 -20.90
N SER A 400 -10.15 -24.53 -21.29
CA SER A 400 -9.65 -24.53 -22.67
C SER A 400 -8.76 -25.72 -23.02
N GLY A 401 -8.48 -26.61 -22.05
CA GLY A 401 -7.62 -27.79 -22.28
C GLY A 401 -6.14 -27.43 -22.45
N ALA A 402 -5.68 -26.33 -21.82
CA ALA A 402 -4.29 -25.92 -21.85
C ALA A 402 -3.35 -26.95 -21.22
N SER A 403 -2.04 -26.77 -21.44
CA SER A 403 -1.03 -27.70 -20.94
C SER A 403 -1.02 -27.79 -19.41
N ARG A 404 -0.67 -28.96 -18.89
CA ARG A 404 -0.48 -29.17 -17.44
C ARG A 404 0.54 -28.19 -16.86
N ALA A 405 1.60 -27.88 -17.60
CA ALA A 405 2.62 -26.92 -17.17
C ALA A 405 2.05 -25.50 -16.96
N ALA A 406 1.16 -25.03 -17.86
CA ALA A 406 0.53 -23.72 -17.72
C ALA A 406 -0.39 -23.66 -16.49
N VAL A 407 -1.10 -24.75 -16.18
CA VAL A 407 -1.93 -24.85 -14.97
C VAL A 407 -1.04 -24.86 -13.71
N GLU A 408 0.05 -25.63 -13.72
CA GLU A 408 1.00 -25.69 -12.60
C GLU A 408 1.69 -24.35 -12.34
N GLU A 409 1.96 -23.57 -13.39
CA GLU A 409 2.48 -22.21 -13.27
C GLU A 409 1.52 -21.28 -12.52
N MET A 410 0.22 -21.30 -12.85
CA MET A 410 -0.77 -20.49 -12.14
C MET A 410 -0.87 -20.89 -10.66
N GLN A 411 -0.85 -22.19 -10.36
CA GLN A 411 -0.86 -22.69 -8.98
C GLN A 411 0.39 -22.26 -8.20
N LYS A 412 1.55 -22.19 -8.87
CA LYS A 412 2.77 -21.67 -8.27
C LYS A 412 2.62 -20.19 -7.91
N ILE A 413 2.12 -19.37 -8.85
CA ILE A 413 1.89 -17.93 -8.60
C ILE A 413 0.93 -17.74 -7.42
N GLN A 414 -0.16 -18.50 -7.34
CA GLN A 414 -1.09 -18.43 -6.21
C GLN A 414 -0.42 -18.74 -4.86
N LYS A 415 0.38 -19.81 -4.79
CA LYS A 415 1.09 -20.19 -3.56
C LYS A 415 2.14 -19.16 -3.15
N ASP A 416 2.94 -18.70 -4.11
CA ASP A 416 4.01 -17.74 -3.85
C ASP A 416 3.43 -16.40 -3.38
N THR A 417 2.37 -15.89 -4.03
CA THR A 417 1.70 -14.64 -3.63
C THR A 417 1.03 -14.75 -2.26
N ALA A 418 0.30 -15.83 -1.98
CA ALA A 418 -0.34 -16.05 -0.68
C ALA A 418 0.70 -16.15 0.45
N MET A 419 1.85 -16.79 0.20
CA MET A 419 2.93 -16.89 1.18
C MET A 419 3.54 -15.52 1.47
N VAL A 420 3.79 -14.68 0.45
CA VAL A 420 4.27 -13.31 0.67
C VAL A 420 3.26 -12.51 1.50
N LEU A 421 1.98 -12.52 1.12
CA LEU A 421 0.91 -11.83 1.84
C LEU A 421 0.83 -12.26 3.32
N SER A 422 0.96 -13.56 3.61
CA SER A 422 0.92 -14.10 4.98
C SER A 422 2.06 -13.64 5.89
N LEU A 423 3.11 -13.03 5.33
CA LEU A 423 4.28 -12.51 6.04
C LEU A 423 4.29 -10.97 6.08
N MET A 424 3.36 -10.32 5.41
CA MET A 424 3.25 -8.85 5.41
C MET A 424 2.50 -8.36 6.65
N ASP A 425 2.94 -7.19 7.15
CA ASP A 425 2.26 -6.49 8.24
C ASP A 425 0.80 -6.16 7.88
N CYS A 426 -0.10 -6.37 8.82
CA CYS A 426 -1.53 -6.23 8.63
C CYS A 426 -1.97 -4.78 8.39
N GLY A 427 -1.18 -3.80 8.82
CA GLY A 427 -1.39 -2.39 8.45
C GLY A 427 -1.29 -2.13 6.95
N GLN A 428 -0.64 -3.02 6.18
CA GLN A 428 -0.52 -2.92 4.72
C GLN A 428 -1.73 -3.52 3.99
N ILE A 429 -2.57 -4.28 4.67
CA ILE A 429 -3.74 -4.96 4.10
C ILE A 429 -5.01 -4.24 4.56
N ASP A 430 -5.36 -3.14 3.88
CA ASP A 430 -6.66 -2.47 4.06
C ASP A 430 -7.77 -3.33 3.43
N LYS A 431 -8.21 -4.34 4.18
CA LYS A 431 -9.25 -5.30 3.76
C LYS A 431 -10.54 -4.60 3.32
N ALA A 432 -10.97 -3.58 4.07
CA ALA A 432 -12.21 -2.87 3.78
C ALA A 432 -12.11 -2.13 2.44
N GLU A 433 -10.94 -1.57 2.11
CA GLU A 433 -10.72 -0.92 0.83
C GLU A 433 -10.58 -1.92 -0.33
N LEU A 434 -9.86 -3.02 -0.13
CA LEU A 434 -9.76 -4.11 -1.13
C LEU A 434 -11.13 -4.67 -1.52
N MET A 435 -12.01 -4.89 -0.54
CA MET A 435 -13.37 -5.36 -0.77
C MET A 435 -14.23 -4.38 -1.59
N ARG A 436 -13.91 -3.08 -1.57
CA ARG A 436 -14.62 -2.07 -2.40
C ARG A 436 -14.10 -2.03 -3.84
N LEU A 437 -12.81 -2.32 -4.04
CA LEU A 437 -12.16 -2.29 -5.36
C LEU A 437 -12.36 -3.59 -6.16
N LEU A 438 -12.87 -4.64 -5.52
CA LEU A 438 -13.11 -5.94 -6.14
C LEU A 438 -14.60 -6.30 -6.15
N PRO A 439 -15.08 -7.02 -7.18
CA PRO A 439 -16.42 -7.61 -7.16
C PRO A 439 -16.65 -8.51 -5.94
N GLU A 440 -17.88 -8.53 -5.43
CA GLU A 440 -18.28 -9.30 -4.23
C GLU A 440 -17.91 -10.80 -4.32
N LYS A 441 -17.86 -11.37 -5.54
CA LYS A 441 -17.45 -12.77 -5.77
C LYS A 441 -16.05 -13.10 -5.26
N TYR A 442 -15.17 -12.10 -5.08
CA TYR A 442 -13.81 -12.28 -4.58
C TYR A 442 -13.66 -11.96 -3.08
N SER A 443 -14.75 -11.68 -2.37
CA SER A 443 -14.71 -11.39 -0.92
C SER A 443 -14.03 -12.52 -0.12
N THR A 444 -14.35 -13.78 -0.43
CA THR A 444 -13.73 -14.95 0.21
C THR A 444 -12.23 -15.07 -0.12
N ASP A 445 -11.81 -14.70 -1.34
CA ASP A 445 -10.38 -14.70 -1.69
C ASP A 445 -9.62 -13.66 -0.85
N VAL A 446 -10.20 -12.46 -0.67
CA VAL A 446 -9.61 -11.42 0.19
C VAL A 446 -9.55 -11.88 1.65
N ASP A 447 -10.61 -12.53 2.15
CA ASP A 447 -10.64 -13.09 3.50
C ASP A 447 -9.54 -14.14 3.72
N GLU A 448 -9.37 -15.05 2.77
CA GLU A 448 -8.35 -16.11 2.81
C GLU A 448 -6.94 -15.52 2.81
N LEU A 449 -6.69 -14.54 1.94
CA LEU A 449 -5.37 -13.91 1.80
C LEU A 449 -4.99 -13.01 2.99
N ALA A 450 -5.99 -12.52 3.74
CA ALA A 450 -5.79 -11.70 4.93
C ALA A 450 -6.00 -12.49 6.24
N ALA A 451 -6.09 -13.82 6.19
CA ALA A 451 -6.49 -14.64 7.33
C ALA A 451 -5.52 -14.51 8.54
N HIS A 452 -4.22 -14.30 8.29
CA HIS A 452 -3.24 -14.12 9.38
C HIS A 452 -3.50 -12.85 10.20
N CYS A 453 -4.08 -11.81 9.59
CA CYS A 453 -4.42 -10.57 10.27
C CYS A 453 -5.60 -10.69 11.24
N LEU A 454 -6.43 -11.71 11.08
CA LEU A 454 -7.50 -12.04 12.03
C LEU A 454 -6.94 -12.75 13.28
N ALA A 455 -5.82 -13.47 13.14
CA ALA A 455 -5.17 -14.15 14.27
C ALA A 455 -4.37 -13.19 15.15
N GLU A 456 -3.75 -12.15 14.57
CA GLU A 456 -2.98 -11.13 15.30
C GLU A 456 -3.85 -10.09 16.02
N SER A 457 -5.10 -9.90 15.58
CA SER A 457 -6.04 -8.94 16.18
C SER A 457 -6.75 -9.45 17.45
N GLY A 458 -6.34 -10.60 18.01
CA GLY A 458 -6.76 -11.05 19.34
C GLY A 458 -8.20 -11.58 19.39
N GLY A 459 -8.54 -12.52 18.52
CA GLY A 459 -9.79 -13.27 18.62
C GLY A 459 -9.78 -14.33 19.74
N ILE A 460 -9.81 -13.89 21.01
CA ILE A 460 -10.58 -14.48 22.13
C ILE A 460 -11.10 -13.33 23.00
#